data_AF-A0A4Q3Y6X8-F1
#
_entry.id   AF-A0A4Q3Y6X8-F1
#
_cell.length_a   1.000
_cell.length_b   1.000
_cell.length_c   1.000
_cell.angle_alpha   90.00
_cell.angle_beta   90.00
_cell.angle_gamma   90.00
#
_symmetry.space_group_name_H-M   'P 1'
#
loop_
_entity.id
_entity.type
_entity.pdbx_description
1 polymer ?
#
loop_
_entity_poly.entity_id
_entity_poly.type
_entity_poly.pdbx_seq_one_letter_code
_entity_poly.pdbx_strand_id
1 'polypeptide(L)' 'MATEATSDWIEWKGGECPVSADTLVDTKLRSGGKTFGFQADRWIVGKWQHGGDRSRLDIIAYRVVSA' A
#
# COMPACT_ATOMS: atom_id res chain seq x y z
N MET A 1 3.86 -17.78 -22.78
CA MET A 1 2.66 -17.46 -21.99
C MET A 1 3.09 -16.45 -20.93
N ALA A 2 2.85 -15.16 -21.14
CA ALA A 2 3.17 -14.13 -20.16
C ALA A 2 2.08 -14.15 -19.09
N THR A 3 2.44 -14.41 -17.84
CA THR A 3 1.50 -14.40 -16.72
C THR A 3 0.99 -12.98 -16.54
N GLU A 4 -0.32 -12.79 -16.70
CA GLU A 4 -1.01 -11.56 -16.37
C GLU A 4 -0.65 -11.15 -14.93
N ALA A 5 -0.09 -9.96 -14.77
CA ALA A 5 -0.03 -9.28 -13.49
C ALA A 5 -1.45 -8.81 -13.12
N THR A 6 -2.35 -9.76 -12.81
CA THR A 6 -3.60 -9.47 -12.11
C THR A 6 -3.25 -9.05 -10.69
N SER A 7 -2.92 -7.76 -10.56
CA SER A 7 -2.50 -7.13 -9.32
C SER A 7 -3.73 -6.93 -8.42
N ASP A 8 -4.15 -8.04 -7.79
CA ASP A 8 -5.23 -8.08 -6.81
C ASP A 8 -4.81 -7.30 -5.57
N TRP A 9 -5.78 -6.58 -4.99
CA TRP A 9 -5.54 -5.80 -3.79
C TRP A 9 -5.38 -6.74 -2.59
N ILE A 10 -4.23 -6.66 -1.92
CA ILE A 10 -3.92 -7.39 -0.71
C ILE A 10 -4.42 -6.57 0.48
N GLU A 11 -5.37 -7.11 1.24
CA GLU A 11 -5.82 -6.49 2.49
C GLU A 11 -4.65 -6.39 3.48
N TRP A 12 -4.47 -5.22 4.08
CA TRP A 12 -3.46 -4.97 5.09
C TRP A 12 -4.11 -4.54 6.38
N LYS A 13 -3.86 -5.31 7.44
CA LYS A 13 -4.44 -5.12 8.78
C LYS A 13 -3.53 -4.31 9.71
N GLY A 14 -2.52 -3.66 9.14
CA GLY A 14 -1.47 -2.97 9.90
C GLY A 14 -0.27 -3.82 10.25
N GLY A 15 0.73 -3.17 10.84
CA GLY A 15 1.99 -3.78 11.24
C GLY A 15 3.18 -3.20 10.49
N GLU A 16 4.22 -4.02 10.32
CA GLU A 16 5.38 -3.66 9.54
C GLU A 16 5.09 -3.70 8.04
N CYS A 17 6.09 -3.23 7.29
CA CYS A 17 6.02 -3.13 5.87
C CYS A 17 6.21 -4.49 5.15
N PRO A 18 5.16 -5.14 4.56
CA PRO A 18 5.34 -6.39 3.83
C PRO A 18 6.17 -6.34 2.54
N VAL A 19 6.57 -5.17 2.04
CA VAL A 19 7.32 -5.05 0.78
C VAL A 19 8.63 -4.27 0.99
N SER A 20 9.56 -4.43 0.06
CA SER A 20 10.83 -3.70 0.06
C SER A 20 10.62 -2.20 -0.15
N ALA A 21 11.52 -1.39 0.42
CA ALA A 21 11.52 0.06 0.34
C ALA A 21 11.37 0.62 -1.09
N ASP A 22 12.04 -0.01 -2.05
CA ASP A 22 12.10 0.35 -3.47
C ASP A 22 10.88 -0.12 -4.29
N THR A 23 10.05 -1.01 -3.75
CA THR A 23 8.88 -1.57 -4.44
C THR A 23 7.83 -0.49 -4.70
N LEU A 24 7.36 -0.40 -5.93
CA LEU A 24 6.26 0.47 -6.33
C LEU A 24 4.92 -0.19 -5.99
N VAL A 25 4.14 0.48 -5.14
CA VAL A 25 2.84 0.01 -4.68
C VAL A 25 1.74 1.03 -4.95
N ASP A 26 0.54 0.51 -5.17
CA ASP A 26 -0.69 1.29 -5.00
C ASP A 26 -1.28 0.99 -3.63
N THR A 27 -1.91 1.98 -3.00
CA THR A 27 -2.54 1.81 -1.69
C THR A 27 -4.01 2.25 -1.73
N LYS A 28 -4.82 1.58 -0.93
CA LYS A 28 -6.20 1.95 -0.62
C LYS A 28 -6.25 2.41 0.82
N LEU A 29 -6.86 3.57 1.02
CA LEU A 29 -7.04 4.17 2.32
C LEU A 29 -8.44 3.83 2.84
N ARG A 30 -8.60 3.69 4.16
CA ARG A 30 -9.89 3.50 4.84
C ARG A 30 -10.87 4.61 4.49
N SER A 31 -10.36 5.83 4.27
CA SER A 31 -11.13 7.00 3.83
C SER A 31 -11.75 6.85 2.43
N GLY A 32 -11.44 5.78 1.69
CA GLY A 32 -11.86 5.54 0.32
C GLY A 32 -10.90 6.10 -0.74
N GLY A 33 -9.88 6.86 -0.32
CA GLY A 33 -8.83 7.35 -1.19
C GLY A 33 -7.96 6.23 -1.75
N LYS A 34 -7.40 6.45 -2.94
CA LYS A 34 -6.41 5.55 -3.55
C LYS A 34 -5.19 6.35 -3.95
N THR A 35 -4.01 5.78 -3.78
CA THR A 35 -2.76 6.34 -4.29
C THR A 35 -2.14 5.36 -5.27
N PHE A 36 -1.54 5.88 -6.33
CA PHE A 36 -0.98 5.05 -7.39
C PHE A 36 0.50 5.36 -7.62
N GLY A 37 1.31 4.31 -7.80
CA GLY A 37 2.70 4.41 -8.23
C GLY A 37 3.64 5.04 -7.21
N PHE A 38 3.46 4.73 -5.92
CA PHE A 38 4.36 5.23 -4.87
C PHE A 38 5.33 4.14 -4.45
N GLN A 39 6.60 4.49 -4.26
CA GLN A 39 7.54 3.59 -3.60
C GLN A 39 7.09 3.36 -2.14
N ALA A 40 7.27 2.14 -1.65
CA ALA A 40 6.88 1.77 -0.30
C ALA A 40 7.63 2.60 0.76
N ASP A 41 8.89 2.95 0.52
CA ASP A 41 9.68 3.80 1.41
C ASP A 41 9.22 5.25 1.52
N ARG A 42 8.58 5.78 0.47
CA ARG A 42 7.92 7.09 0.53
C ARG A 42 6.73 7.09 1.49
N TRP A 43 6.26 5.91 1.88
CA TRP A 43 5.33 5.72 3.00
C TRP A 43 6.02 5.43 4.33
N ILE A 44 7.30 5.02 4.36
CA ILE A 44 8.07 4.67 5.57
C ILE A 44 8.41 5.88 6.43
N VAL A 45 8.39 7.11 5.90
CA VAL A 45 8.56 8.35 6.70
C VAL A 45 7.28 8.74 7.47
N GLY A 46 6.54 7.74 7.97
CA GLY A 46 5.44 7.92 8.93
C GLY A 46 4.02 7.73 8.38
N LYS A 47 3.81 6.96 7.30
CA LYS A 47 2.48 6.80 6.68
C LYS A 47 2.03 5.38 6.36
N TRP A 48 2.89 4.36 6.44
CA TRP A 48 2.40 2.99 6.64
C TRP A 48 1.88 2.85 8.06
N GLN A 49 0.67 3.38 8.22
CA GLN A 49 -0.05 3.44 9.48
C GLN A 49 -1.40 2.77 9.29
N HIS A 50 -1.72 1.92 10.25
CA HIS A 50 -3.04 1.34 10.43
C HIS A 50 -3.43 1.61 11.89
N GLY A 51 -3.84 2.85 12.14
CA GLY A 51 -3.91 3.45 13.49
C GLY A 51 -5.30 3.96 13.86
N GLY A 52 -6.29 3.85 12.96
CA GLY A 52 -7.67 4.20 13.27
C GLY A 52 -8.12 5.59 12.78
N ASP A 53 -9.37 5.87 13.13
CA ASP A 53 -10.42 6.75 12.58
C ASP A 53 -10.08 8.22 12.32
N ARG A 54 -8.87 8.69 12.62
CA ARG A 54 -8.45 10.09 12.43
C ARG A 54 -7.36 10.30 11.38
N SER A 55 -6.69 9.24 10.91
CA SER A 55 -5.69 9.38 9.85
C SER A 55 -6.34 9.24 8.49
N ARG A 56 -6.34 10.31 7.68
CA ARG A 56 -6.76 10.24 6.26
C ARG A 56 -5.89 9.29 5.43
N LEU A 57 -4.78 8.82 6.01
CA LEU A 57 -3.74 8.00 5.41
C LEU A 57 -3.75 6.56 5.96
N ASP A 58 -4.81 6.15 6.66
CA ASP A 58 -4.98 4.79 7.19
C ASP A 58 -5.10 3.79 6.03
N ILE A 59 -4.06 3.00 5.77
CA ILE A 59 -4.04 2.06 4.64
C ILE A 59 -4.71 0.77 5.07
N ILE A 60 -5.61 0.25 4.21
CA ILE A 60 -6.35 -0.99 4.45
C ILE A 60 -6.06 -2.06 3.41
N ALA A 61 -5.44 -1.68 2.29
CA ALA A 61 -4.98 -2.62 1.28
C ALA A 61 -3.89 -1.98 0.43
N TYR A 62 -3.05 -2.82 -0.16
CA TYR A 62 -2.04 -2.40 -1.13
C TYR A 62 -1.99 -3.40 -2.28
N ARG A 63 -1.29 -3.06 -3.36
CA ARG A 63 -0.91 -4.01 -4.40
C ARG A 63 0.46 -3.64 -4.96
N VAL A 64 1.20 -4.64 -5.39
CA VAL A 64 2.52 -4.44 -6.01
C VAL A 64 2.33 -4.17 -7.49
N VAL A 65 2.87 -3.04 -7.93
CA VAL A 65 2.83 -2.60 -9.34
C VAL A 65 4.13 -2.96 -10.04
N SER A 66 5.26 -2.74 -9.36
CA SER A 66 6.59 -3.16 -9.81
C SER A 66 7.45 -3.43 -8.58
N ALA A 67 8.21 -4.52 -8.62
CA ALA A 67 9.25 -4.81 -7.65
C ALA A 67 10.60 -4.33 -8.18
#